data_AF-A0AAV2BYW9-F1
#
_entry.id   AF-A0AAV2BYW9-F1
#
_cell.length_a   1.000
_cell.length_b   1.000
_cell.length_c   1.000
_cell.angle_alpha   90.00
_cell.angle_beta   90.00
_cell.angle_gamma   90.00
#
_symmetry.space_group_name_H-M   'P 1'
#
loop_
_entity.id
_entity.type
_entity.pdbx_description
1 polymer ?
#
loop_
_entity_poly.entity_id
_entity_poly.type
_entity_poly.pdbx_seq_one_letter_code
_entity_poly.pdbx_strand_id
1 'polypeptide(L)'
;MHVVHLLFAHIPISAIILGWLFNRTCPHTPILPTFMTVVGAVSVVFMGIWIAVSCCEHSGTPCSNRQKLAVGMLSMPILICMVIEMFLVAHLSPNFDPTAEYYCSKMFYSFVICKEVVSAAAIIIAALFYFPGSGLHCCWPNCSFLSRGRAFYIRV
;
A
#
# COMPACT_ATOMS: atom_id res chain seq x y z
N MET A 1 -2.54 10.45 10.45
CA MET A 1 -2.79 9.38 9.46
C MET A 1 -2.20 9.67 8.07
N HIS A 2 -2.31 10.86 7.49
CA HIS A 2 -1.76 11.13 6.14
C HIS A 2 -0.24 10.94 6.00
N VAL A 3 0.55 11.25 7.03
CA VAL A 3 2.00 11.00 7.05
C VAL A 3 2.33 9.52 6.91
N VAL A 4 1.53 8.65 7.53
CA VAL A 4 1.68 7.19 7.46
C VAL A 4 1.35 6.67 6.05
N HIS A 5 0.29 7.21 5.41
CA HIS A 5 -0.03 6.88 4.02
C HIS A 5 1.07 7.32 3.04
N LEU A 6 1.68 8.49 3.23
CA LEU A 6 2.80 8.96 2.42
C LEU A 6 4.05 8.08 2.58
N LEU A 7 4.35 7.68 3.81
CA LEU A 7 5.42 6.73 4.12
C LEU A 7 5.21 5.39 3.41
N PHE A 8 3.99 4.87 3.44
CA PHE A 8 3.69 3.61 2.78
C PHE A 8 3.64 3.72 1.26
N ALA A 9 3.33 4.88 0.68
CA ALA A 9 3.35 5.10 -0.77
C ALA A 9 4.75 4.91 -1.40
N HIS A 10 5.81 5.03 -0.62
CA HIS A 10 7.17 4.79 -1.11
C HIS A 10 7.41 3.32 -1.47
N ILE A 11 6.74 2.38 -0.79
CA ILE A 11 6.88 0.94 -1.02
C ILE A 11 6.45 0.57 -2.45
N PRO A 12 5.21 0.83 -2.90
CA PRO A 12 4.79 0.45 -4.25
C PRO A 12 5.52 1.25 -5.35
N ILE A 13 5.89 2.51 -5.09
CA ILE A 13 6.70 3.29 -6.05
C ILE A 13 8.08 2.66 -6.23
N SER A 14 8.75 2.30 -5.14
CA SER A 14 10.06 1.62 -5.19
C SER A 14 9.97 0.28 -5.90
N ALA A 15 8.88 -0.47 -5.72
CA ALA A 15 8.63 -1.74 -6.41
C ALA A 15 8.52 -1.56 -7.94
N ILE A 16 7.87 -0.49 -8.41
CA ILE A 16 7.79 -0.17 -9.85
C ILE A 16 9.17 0.17 -10.40
N ILE A 17 9.89 1.08 -9.74
CA ILE A 17 11.20 1.57 -10.22
C ILE A 17 12.20 0.40 -10.27
N LEU A 18 12.27 -0.38 -9.19
CA LEU A 18 13.24 -1.47 -9.09
C LEU A 18 12.82 -2.68 -9.91
N GLY A 19 11.53 -3.00 -10.00
CA GLY A 19 11.03 -4.01 -10.93
C GLY A 19 11.39 -3.68 -12.38
N TRP A 20 11.21 -2.43 -12.80
CA TRP A 20 11.56 -1.98 -14.15
C TRP A 20 13.08 -1.96 -14.39
N LEU A 21 13.85 -1.41 -13.45
CA LEU A 21 15.32 -1.31 -13.55
C LEU A 21 15.95 -2.70 -13.64
N PHE A 22 15.49 -3.64 -12.82
CA PHE A 22 16.10 -4.97 -12.72
C PHE A 22 15.54 -5.98 -13.73
N ASN A 23 14.54 -5.61 -14.54
CA ASN A 23 13.95 -6.49 -15.54
C ASN A 23 14.98 -7.04 -16.55
N ARG A 24 16.06 -6.29 -16.83
CA ARG A 24 17.15 -6.74 -17.73
C ARG A 24 18.25 -7.54 -17.04
N THR A 25 18.32 -7.50 -15.71
CA THR A 25 19.38 -8.14 -14.90
C THR A 25 18.99 -9.50 -14.34
N CYS A 26 17.72 -9.92 -14.50
CA CYS A 26 17.27 -11.27 -14.18
C CYS A 26 16.63 -11.91 -15.44
N PRO A 27 17.43 -12.21 -16.47
CA PRO A 27 16.92 -12.60 -17.79
C PRO A 27 16.17 -13.95 -17.78
N HIS A 28 16.53 -14.84 -16.86
CA HIS A 28 15.95 -16.18 -16.77
C HIS A 28 14.74 -16.25 -15.83
N THR A 29 14.46 -15.19 -15.07
CA THR A 29 13.30 -15.09 -14.19
C THR A 29 12.53 -13.77 -14.41
N PRO A 30 12.14 -13.43 -15.66
CA PRO A 30 11.52 -12.13 -15.98
C PRO A 30 10.13 -11.96 -15.34
N ILE A 31 9.51 -13.07 -14.92
CA ILE A 31 8.22 -13.10 -14.26
C ILE A 31 8.28 -12.31 -12.94
N LEU A 32 9.35 -12.44 -12.17
CA LEU A 32 9.46 -11.80 -10.85
C LEU A 32 9.49 -10.26 -10.92
N PRO A 33 10.41 -9.62 -11.68
CA PRO A 33 10.43 -8.15 -11.83
C PRO A 33 9.18 -7.62 -12.54
N THR A 34 8.62 -8.36 -13.51
CA THR A 34 7.38 -7.96 -14.18
C THR A 34 6.19 -7.99 -13.21
N PHE A 35 6.04 -9.07 -12.44
CA PHE A 35 4.99 -9.21 -11.44
C PHE A 35 5.09 -8.12 -10.38
N MET A 36 6.29 -7.86 -9.87
CA MET A 36 6.57 -6.79 -8.91
C MET A 36 6.17 -5.41 -9.45
N THR A 37 6.46 -5.13 -10.72
CA THR A 37 6.10 -3.86 -11.37
C THR A 37 4.58 -3.70 -11.47
N VAL A 38 3.87 -4.76 -11.89
CA VAL A 38 2.41 -4.76 -12.01
C VAL A 38 1.75 -4.60 -10.64
N VAL A 39 2.17 -5.37 -9.64
CA VAL A 39 1.66 -5.27 -8.27
C VAL A 39 1.93 -3.89 -7.68
N GLY A 40 3.12 -3.33 -7.92
CA GLY A 40 3.45 -1.96 -7.53
C GLY A 40 2.51 -0.93 -8.15
N ALA A 41 2.26 -1.00 -9.46
CA ALA A 41 1.36 -0.08 -10.17
C ALA A 41 -0.08 -0.15 -9.64
N VAL A 42 -0.62 -1.37 -9.47
CA VAL A 42 -1.96 -1.59 -8.90
C VAL A 42 -2.04 -1.03 -7.47
N SER A 43 -1.00 -1.24 -6.67
CA SER A 43 -0.93 -0.75 -5.30
C SER A 43 -0.87 0.79 -5.21
N VAL A 44 -0.21 1.47 -6.16
CA VAL A 44 -0.23 2.94 -6.23
C VAL A 44 -1.65 3.45 -6.50
N VAL A 45 -2.36 2.87 -7.46
CA VAL A 45 -3.75 3.26 -7.77
C VAL A 45 -4.64 3.04 -6.55
N PHE A 46 -4.49 1.89 -5.89
CA PHE A 46 -5.22 1.58 -4.66
C PHE A 46 -4.94 2.59 -3.55
N MET A 47 -3.68 2.94 -3.30
CA MET A 47 -3.33 3.96 -2.31
C MET A 47 -3.93 5.32 -2.64
N GLY A 48 -3.96 5.71 -3.92
CA GLY A 48 -4.63 6.93 -4.37
C GLY A 48 -6.12 6.94 -4.02
N ILE A 49 -6.82 5.84 -4.30
CA ILE A 49 -8.24 5.68 -3.95
C ILE A 49 -8.42 5.72 -2.43
N TRP A 50 -7.58 5.01 -1.68
CA TRP A 50 -7.64 4.96 -0.21
C TRP A 50 -7.44 6.35 0.41
N ILE A 51 -6.46 7.11 -0.08
CA ILE A 51 -6.21 8.49 0.37
C ILE A 51 -7.40 9.38 0.04
N ALA A 52 -7.95 9.29 -1.18
CA ALA A 52 -9.12 10.08 -1.58
C ALA A 52 -10.34 9.80 -0.67
N VAL A 53 -10.63 8.53 -0.40
CA VAL A 53 -11.72 8.14 0.51
C VAL A 53 -11.46 8.64 1.95
N SER A 54 -10.23 8.51 2.43
CA SER A 54 -9.84 9.00 3.77
C SER A 54 -10.00 10.52 3.90
N CYS A 55 -9.71 11.28 2.83
CA CYS A 55 -9.89 12.73 2.82
C CYS A 55 -11.37 13.13 2.79
N CYS A 56 -12.23 12.40 2.08
CA CYS A 56 -13.68 12.64 2.06
C CYS A 56 -14.35 12.43 3.43
N GLU A 57 -13.85 11.48 4.25
CA GLU A 57 -14.37 11.28 5.61
C GLU A 57 -14.06 12.49 6.51
N HIS A 58 -12.93 13.18 6.28
CA HIS A 58 -12.50 14.33 7.07
C HIS A 58 -13.32 15.61 6.78
N SER A 59 -13.89 15.75 5.57
CA SER A 59 -14.72 16.91 5.19
C SER A 59 -16.13 16.89 5.77
N GLY A 60 -16.43 15.99 6.71
CA GLY A 60 -17.74 15.90 7.38
C GLY A 60 -18.85 15.27 6.53
N THR A 61 -18.52 14.81 5.32
CA THR A 61 -19.41 13.98 4.51
C THR A 61 -19.25 12.52 4.95
N PRO A 62 -20.25 11.91 5.60
CA PRO A 62 -20.13 10.53 6.06
C PRO A 62 -19.95 9.61 4.85
N CYS A 63 -18.79 8.95 4.76
CA CYS A 63 -18.57 7.92 3.76
C CYS A 63 -19.64 6.83 3.92
N SER A 64 -20.25 6.43 2.80
CA SER A 64 -21.26 5.37 2.79
C SER A 64 -20.62 4.06 3.27
N ASN A 65 -21.36 3.24 4.05
CA ASN A 65 -20.94 1.88 4.40
C ASN A 65 -20.53 1.05 3.18
N ARG A 66 -21.10 1.32 2.00
CA ARG A 66 -20.71 0.70 0.73
C ARG A 66 -19.28 1.07 0.29
N GLN A 67 -18.81 2.29 0.55
CA GLN A 67 -17.45 2.70 0.23
C GLN A 67 -16.44 1.99 1.14
N LYS A 68 -16.73 1.90 2.44
CA LYS A 68 -15.89 1.16 3.40
C LYS A 68 -15.80 -0.33 3.02
N LEU A 69 -16.93 -0.94 2.67
CA LEU A 69 -16.96 -2.32 2.18
C LEU A 69 -16.19 -2.47 0.86
N ALA A 70 -16.37 -1.57 -0.11
CA ALA A 70 -15.68 -1.63 -1.40
C ALA A 70 -14.17 -1.53 -1.24
N VAL A 71 -13.69 -0.65 -0.36
CA VAL A 71 -12.27 -0.48 -0.06
C VAL A 71 -11.71 -1.73 0.63
N GLY A 72 -12.44 -2.34 1.57
CA GLY A 72 -12.05 -3.61 2.18
C GLY A 72 -12.06 -4.80 1.21
N MET A 73 -13.03 -4.86 0.30
CA MET A 73 -13.07 -5.89 -0.75
C MET A 73 -11.91 -5.73 -1.73
N LEU A 74 -11.48 -4.49 -1.99
CA LEU A 74 -10.39 -4.17 -2.91
C LEU A 74 -9.00 -4.38 -2.25
N SER A 75 -8.88 -4.38 -0.91
CA SER A 75 -7.63 -4.71 -0.22
C SER A 75 -7.32 -6.22 -0.19
N MET A 76 -8.35 -7.08 -0.20
CA MET A 76 -8.20 -8.54 -0.24
C MET A 76 -7.37 -9.05 -1.44
N PRO A 77 -7.62 -8.67 -2.70
CA PRO A 77 -6.80 -9.12 -3.83
C PRO A 77 -5.35 -8.65 -3.73
N ILE A 78 -5.09 -7.47 -3.15
CA ILE A 78 -3.71 -6.98 -2.93
C ILE A 78 -2.99 -7.88 -1.92
N LEU A 79 -3.67 -8.27 -0.84
CA LEU A 79 -3.12 -9.22 0.13
C LEU A 79 -2.80 -10.56 -0.53
N ILE A 80 -3.69 -11.08 -1.38
CA ILE A 80 -3.46 -12.31 -2.15
C ILE A 80 -2.24 -12.15 -3.07
N CYS A 81 -2.10 -11.02 -3.78
CA CYS A 81 -0.94 -10.75 -4.62
C CYS A 81 0.37 -10.74 -3.82
N MET A 82 0.39 -10.16 -2.62
CA MET A 82 1.58 -10.18 -1.76
C MET A 82 1.95 -11.61 -1.31
N VAL A 83 0.96 -12.43 -0.95
CA VAL A 83 1.19 -13.84 -0.60
C VAL A 83 1.76 -14.61 -1.79
N ILE A 84 1.25 -14.39 -3.00
CA ILE A 84 1.79 -14.97 -4.23
C ILE A 84 3.22 -14.49 -4.49
N GLU A 85 3.50 -13.20 -4.31
CA GLU A 85 4.85 -12.64 -4.44
C GLU A 85 5.83 -13.33 -3.49
N MET A 86 5.47 -13.43 -2.21
CA MET A 86 6.27 -14.09 -1.18
C MET A 86 6.51 -15.57 -1.51
N PHE A 87 5.49 -16.26 -1.99
CA PHE A 87 5.60 -17.65 -2.43
C PHE A 87 6.56 -17.80 -3.61
N LEU A 88 6.47 -16.93 -4.62
CA LEU A 88 7.38 -16.94 -5.76
C LEU A 88 8.83 -16.68 -5.33
N VAL A 89 9.06 -15.70 -4.47
CA VAL A 89 10.40 -15.38 -3.95
C VAL A 89 10.99 -16.57 -3.20
N ALA A 90 10.20 -17.24 -2.35
CA ALA A 90 10.66 -18.40 -1.61
C ALA A 90 11.00 -19.60 -2.52
N HIS A 91 10.26 -19.78 -3.62
CA HIS A 91 10.46 -20.89 -4.55
C HIS A 91 11.59 -20.68 -5.57
N LEU A 92 11.88 -19.44 -5.95
CA LEU A 92 12.81 -19.14 -7.05
C LEU A 92 14.29 -19.32 -6.70
N SER A 93 14.64 -19.51 -5.40
CA SER A 93 16.00 -19.77 -4.86
C SER A 93 17.16 -19.45 -5.82
N PRO A 94 17.33 -18.16 -6.18
CA PRO A 94 18.15 -17.79 -7.33
C PRO A 94 19.63 -18.09 -7.07
N ASN A 95 20.34 -18.41 -8.14
CA ASN A 95 21.79 -18.46 -8.09
C ASN A 95 22.35 -17.04 -8.29
N PHE A 96 23.37 -16.68 -7.51
CA PHE A 96 24.03 -15.37 -7.60
C PHE A 96 25.26 -15.39 -8.52
N ASP A 97 25.61 -16.55 -9.06
CA ASP A 97 26.64 -16.69 -10.09
C ASP A 97 26.11 -16.19 -11.45
N PRO A 98 26.74 -15.17 -12.08
CA PRO A 98 26.31 -14.62 -13.36
C PRO A 98 26.30 -15.62 -14.53
N THR A 99 26.96 -16.77 -14.37
CA THR A 99 27.01 -17.84 -15.39
C THR A 99 25.93 -18.90 -15.19
N ALA A 100 25.19 -18.87 -14.08
CA ALA A 100 24.17 -19.85 -13.78
C ALA A 100 22.87 -19.61 -14.55
N GLU A 101 22.18 -20.69 -14.91
CA GLU A 101 20.91 -20.68 -15.65
C GLU A 101 19.79 -19.92 -14.91
N TYR A 102 19.81 -19.90 -13.58
CA TYR A 102 18.86 -19.16 -12.74
C TYR A 102 19.51 -17.96 -12.06
N TYR A 103 20.31 -17.20 -12.82
CA TYR A 103 20.91 -15.98 -12.30
C TYR A 103 19.85 -14.91 -12.00
N CYS A 104 19.92 -14.34 -10.81
CA CYS A 104 19.30 -13.05 -10.53
C CYS A 104 20.19 -12.21 -9.61
N SER A 105 20.13 -10.90 -9.77
CA SER A 105 20.93 -9.98 -8.98
C SER A 105 20.65 -10.14 -7.49
N LYS A 106 21.70 -10.39 -6.70
CA LYS A 106 21.63 -10.44 -5.24
C LYS A 106 21.00 -9.17 -4.65
N MET A 107 21.29 -8.01 -5.24
CA MET A 107 20.74 -6.73 -4.80
C MET A 107 19.21 -6.69 -4.98
N PHE A 108 18.71 -7.15 -6.13
CA PHE A 108 17.28 -7.24 -6.38
C PHE A 108 16.60 -8.20 -5.42
N TYR A 109 17.15 -9.40 -5.25
CA TYR A 109 16.60 -10.41 -4.36
C TYR A 109 16.53 -9.93 -2.90
N SER A 110 17.60 -9.31 -2.39
CA SER A 110 17.60 -8.69 -1.06
C SER A 110 16.58 -7.57 -0.94
N PHE A 111 16.41 -6.74 -1.97
CA PHE A 111 15.40 -5.69 -1.97
C PHE A 111 13.98 -6.25 -1.84
N VAL A 112 13.64 -7.29 -2.62
CA VAL A 112 12.31 -7.91 -2.57
C VAL A 112 12.02 -8.47 -1.17
N ILE A 113 12.98 -9.18 -0.56
CA ILE A 113 12.81 -9.69 0.82
C ILE A 113 12.61 -8.54 1.82
N CYS A 114 13.45 -7.49 1.77
CA CYS A 114 13.31 -6.35 2.67
C CYS A 114 11.96 -5.64 2.47
N LYS A 115 11.49 -5.51 1.24
CA LYS A 115 10.17 -4.96 0.92
C LYS A 115 9.06 -5.77 1.61
N GLU A 116 9.10 -7.09 1.54
CA GLU A 116 8.10 -7.96 2.19
C GLU A 116 8.10 -7.84 3.72
N VAL A 117 9.28 -7.72 4.34
CA VAL A 117 9.37 -7.49 5.79
C VAL A 117 8.77 -6.13 6.17
N VAL A 118 9.06 -5.09 5.39
CA VAL A 118 8.54 -3.73 5.63
C VAL A 118 7.04 -3.65 5.37
N SER A 119 6.52 -4.31 4.32
CA SER A 119 5.09 -4.36 4.04
C SER A 119 4.33 -5.14 5.13
N ALA A 120 4.86 -6.25 5.62
CA ALA A 120 4.27 -6.99 6.74
C ALA A 120 4.20 -6.13 8.02
N ALA A 121 5.29 -5.43 8.35
CA ALA A 121 5.30 -4.50 9.48
C ALA A 121 4.30 -3.35 9.28
N ALA A 122 4.20 -2.81 8.07
CA ALA A 122 3.22 -1.77 7.71
C ALA A 122 1.77 -2.24 7.94
N ILE A 123 1.44 -3.46 7.53
CA ILE A 123 0.11 -4.05 7.70
C ILE A 123 -0.22 -4.23 9.19
N ILE A 124 0.73 -4.73 9.98
CA ILE A 124 0.54 -4.89 11.44
C ILE A 124 0.28 -3.53 12.09
N ILE A 125 1.11 -2.53 11.78
CA ILE A 125 0.96 -1.17 12.30
C ILE A 125 -0.40 -0.58 11.89
N ALA A 126 -0.79 -0.73 10.62
CA ALA A 126 -2.10 -0.30 10.13
C ALA A 126 -3.24 -1.01 10.88
N ALA A 127 -3.17 -2.33 11.04
CA ALA A 127 -4.19 -3.10 11.77
C ALA A 127 -4.34 -2.63 13.22
N LEU A 128 -3.22 -2.35 13.92
CA LEU A 128 -3.25 -1.82 15.30
C LEU A 128 -3.92 -0.44 15.37
N PHE A 129 -3.68 0.43 14.39
CA PHE A 129 -4.30 1.75 14.33
C PHE A 129 -5.76 1.73 13.88
N TYR A 130 -6.18 0.74 13.09
CA TYR A 130 -7.53 0.63 12.53
C TYR A 130 -8.46 -0.31 13.33
N PHE A 131 -7.95 -0.99 14.37
CA PHE A 131 -8.80 -1.85 15.22
C PHE A 131 -9.82 -1.00 16.00
N PRO A 132 -11.14 -1.24 15.84
CA PRO A 132 -12.18 -0.49 16.53
C PRO A 132 -12.09 -0.78 18.02
N GLY A 133 -11.58 0.18 18.80
CA GLY A 133 -11.38 0.05 20.25
C GLY A 133 -10.02 0.57 20.74
N SER A 134 -9.05 0.80 19.86
CA SER A 134 -7.86 1.56 20.23
C SER A 134 -8.26 3.05 20.36
N GLY A 135 -8.19 3.61 21.57
CA GLY A 135 -8.43 5.03 21.84
C GLY A 135 -7.45 6.01 21.18
N LEU A 136 -6.74 5.55 20.14
CA LEU A 136 -5.74 6.25 19.34
C LEU A 136 -6.32 6.83 18.05
N HIS A 137 -7.65 6.97 17.95
CA HIS A 137 -8.25 8.02 17.14
C HIS A 137 -7.88 9.38 17.76
N CYS A 138 -6.62 9.78 17.62
CA CYS A 138 -6.20 11.17 17.73
C CYS A 138 -6.79 11.92 16.53
N CYS A 139 -8.12 12.10 16.54
CA CYS A 139 -8.72 13.30 16.00
C CYS A 139 -8.13 14.43 16.82
N TRP A 140 -7.08 15.07 16.30
CA TRP A 140 -6.60 16.34 16.84
C TRP A 140 -7.82 17.27 16.92
N PRO A 141 -8.25 17.72 18.11
CA PRO A 141 -9.47 18.50 18.26
C PRO A 141 -9.34 19.95 17.75
N ASN A 142 -8.23 20.31 17.08
CA ASN A 142 -7.94 21.68 16.68
C ASN A 142 -8.16 22.01 15.20
N CYS A 143 -8.78 21.13 14.41
CA CYS A 143 -9.40 21.55 13.15
C CYS A 143 -10.83 22.06 13.40
N SER A 144 -10.97 23.03 14.31
CA SER A 144 -12.14 23.92 14.33
C SER A 144 -12.04 24.84 13.11
N PHE A 145 -12.37 24.30 11.94
CA PHE A 145 -12.76 25.12 10.81
C PHE A 145 -14.01 25.86 11.26
N LEU A 146 -13.83 27.16 11.49
CA LEU A 146 -14.85 28.13 11.79
C LEU A 146 -15.92 28.05 10.68
N SER A 147 -16.92 27.18 10.83
CA SER A 147 -18.11 27.17 9.99
C SER A 147 -18.94 28.38 10.39
N ARG A 148 -18.53 29.51 9.84
CA ARG A 148 -19.24 30.78 9.88
C ARG A 148 -20.44 30.62 8.95
N GLY A 149 -21.62 30.51 9.55
CA GLY A 149 -22.87 30.86 8.88
C GLY A 149 -23.69 29.67 8.35
N ARG A 150 -24.49 29.07 9.23
CA ARG A 150 -25.91 28.76 8.96
C ARG A 150 -26.63 28.43 10.27
N ALA A 151 -26.66 29.40 11.15
CA ALA A 151 -27.70 29.50 12.18
C ALA A 151 -28.40 30.83 11.92
N PHE A 152 -29.53 30.78 11.23
CA PHE A 152 -30.68 31.69 11.35
C PHE A 152 -31.62 31.45 10.16
N TYR A 153 -32.61 30.58 10.36
CA TYR A 153 -33.96 30.79 9.87
C TYR A 153 -34.92 30.12 10.86
N ILE A 154 -35.31 30.91 11.86
CA ILE A 154 -36.59 30.79 12.57
C ILE A 154 -37.29 32.14 12.37
N ARG A 155 -38.61 32.08 12.20
CA ARG A 155 -39.63 33.10 11.84
C ARG A 155 -39.91 33.09 10.33
N VAL A 156 -41.13 32.83 9.88
CA VAL A 156 -42.47 33.10 10.46
C VAL A 156 -43.36 31.88 10.38
#